data_AF-A0A1Y4J892-F1
#
_entry.id   AF-A0A1Y4J892-F1
#
_cell.length_a   1.000
_cell.length_b   1.000
_cell.length_c   1.000
_cell.angle_alpha   90.00
_cell.angle_beta   90.00
_cell.angle_gamma   90.00
#
_symmetry.space_group_name_H-M   'P 1'
#
loop_
_entity.id
_entity.type
_entity.pdbx_description
1 polymer ?
#
loop_
_entity_poly.entity_id
_entity_poly.type
_entity_poly.pdbx_seq_one_letter_code
_entity_poly.pdbx_strand_id
1 'polypeptide(L)'
;MSQTAPRRPSLLSRRIPRDVEHERYHPELEEEIKECLYCLRRNAMMFDLEVDPDLVEQRIYERQALLCRYRYLIQRARELGLHTILAGLPAFGEDDP
;
A
#
# COMPACT_ATOMS: atom_id res chain seq x y z
N MET A 1 -32.02 23.18 -42.73
CA MET A 1 -32.10 23.73 -41.36
C MET A 1 -32.54 22.61 -40.43
N SER A 2 -31.60 21.92 -39.77
CA SER A 2 -31.90 20.76 -38.93
C SER A 2 -31.79 21.15 -37.46
N GLN A 3 -32.92 21.16 -36.78
CA GLN A 3 -33.08 21.57 -35.38
C GLN A 3 -32.36 20.60 -34.43
N THR A 4 -31.48 21.11 -33.60
CA THR A 4 -30.85 20.40 -32.48
C THR A 4 -31.77 20.44 -31.27
N ALA A 5 -32.28 19.29 -30.83
CA ALA A 5 -33.07 19.20 -29.60
C ALA A 5 -32.18 19.44 -28.36
N PRO A 6 -32.65 20.19 -27.33
CA PRO A 6 -31.87 20.43 -26.13
C PRO A 6 -31.84 19.17 -25.26
N ARG A 7 -30.65 18.60 -25.04
CA ARG A 7 -30.41 17.51 -24.09
C ARG A 7 -30.77 18.00 -22.67
N ARG A 8 -31.85 17.46 -22.11
CA ARG A 8 -32.23 17.69 -20.71
C ARG A 8 -31.15 17.11 -19.78
N PRO A 9 -30.64 17.85 -18.79
CA PRO A 9 -29.72 17.30 -17.80
C PRO A 9 -30.48 16.29 -16.93
N SER A 10 -30.02 15.05 -16.88
CA SER A 10 -30.57 14.03 -15.98
C SER A 10 -30.20 14.37 -14.53
N LEU A 11 -31.19 14.34 -13.63
CA LEU A 11 -31.05 14.65 -12.20
C LEU A 11 -30.42 13.50 -11.38
N LEU A 12 -29.93 12.43 -12.01
CA LEU A 12 -29.46 11.20 -11.36
C LEU A 12 -28.03 10.83 -11.72
N SER A 13 -27.14 11.82 -11.72
CA SER A 13 -25.72 11.55 -11.51
C SER A 13 -25.19 12.66 -10.62
N ARG A 14 -25.42 12.49 -9.31
CA ARG A 14 -24.50 13.06 -8.32
C ARG A 14 -23.18 12.37 -8.63
N ARG A 15 -22.41 12.92 -9.57
CA ARG A 15 -21.08 12.44 -9.93
C ARG A 15 -20.31 12.52 -8.62
N ILE A 16 -20.21 11.38 -7.92
CA ILE A 16 -19.16 11.18 -6.95
C ILE A 16 -17.91 11.64 -7.70
N PRO A 17 -17.22 12.70 -7.24
CA PRO A 17 -15.99 13.13 -7.88
C PRO A 17 -15.16 11.87 -8.06
N ARG A 18 -14.85 11.47 -9.30
CA ARG A 18 -13.95 10.33 -9.50
C ARG A 18 -12.71 10.69 -8.71
N ASP A 19 -12.39 9.86 -7.73
CA ASP A 19 -11.30 10.13 -6.82
C ASP A 19 -10.05 10.35 -7.68
N VAL A 20 -9.47 11.54 -7.62
CA VAL A 20 -8.25 11.88 -8.39
C VAL A 20 -7.09 10.94 -8.07
N GLU A 21 -7.20 10.19 -6.96
CA GLU A 21 -6.32 9.10 -6.57
C GLU A 21 -6.41 7.89 -7.51
N HIS A 22 -7.60 7.55 -8.04
CA HIS A 22 -7.78 6.41 -8.95
C HIS A 22 -7.04 6.62 -10.29
N GLU A 23 -6.89 7.87 -10.74
CA GLU A 23 -6.12 8.22 -11.94
C GLU A 23 -4.60 8.12 -11.71
N ARG A 24 -4.15 8.09 -10.44
CA ARG A 24 -2.75 7.95 -10.03
C ARG A 24 -2.44 6.57 -9.46
N TYR A 25 -3.35 5.61 -9.63
CA TYR A 25 -3.18 4.28 -9.08
C TYR A 25 -1.89 3.65 -9.62
N HIS A 26 -0.96 3.37 -8.71
CA HIS A 26 0.33 2.74 -8.99
C HIS A 26 0.30 1.31 -8.44
N PRO A 27 -0.18 0.33 -9.21
CA PRO A 27 -0.32 -1.06 -8.75
C PRO A 27 1.02 -1.65 -8.28
N GLU A 28 2.11 -1.28 -8.96
CA GLU A 28 3.47 -1.70 -8.61
C GLU A 28 3.86 -1.25 -7.19
N LEU A 29 3.50 -0.03 -6.79
CA LEU A 29 3.83 0.47 -5.45
C LEU A 29 3.04 -0.26 -4.36
N GLU A 30 1.77 -0.55 -4.61
CA GLU A 30 0.96 -1.34 -3.69
C GLU A 30 1.51 -2.76 -3.55
N GLU A 31 1.89 -3.39 -4.66
CA GLU A 31 2.48 -4.73 -4.67
C GLU A 31 3.83 -4.74 -3.93
N GLU A 32 4.70 -3.77 -4.16
CA GLU A 32 5.95 -3.63 -3.42
C GLU A 32 5.74 -3.46 -1.91
N ILE A 33 4.72 -2.71 -1.48
CA ILE A 33 4.40 -2.57 -0.05
C ILE A 33 3.90 -3.91 0.51
N LYS A 34 3.03 -4.63 -0.21
CA LYS A 34 2.53 -5.95 0.20
C LYS A 34 3.65 -6.96 0.32
N GLU A 35 4.57 -7.00 -0.64
CA GLU A 35 5.77 -7.83 -0.60
C GLU A 35 6.65 -7.48 0.59
N CYS A 36 6.86 -6.20 0.86
CA CYS A 36 7.67 -5.76 2.00
C CYS A 36 7.04 -6.19 3.34
N LEU A 37 5.73 -6.05 3.49
CA LEU A 37 4.99 -6.53 4.66
C LEU A 37 5.06 -8.05 4.81
N TYR A 38 4.97 -8.80 3.70
CA TYR A 38 5.14 -10.25 3.70
C TYR A 38 6.55 -10.64 4.17
N CYS A 39 7.59 -9.99 3.66
CA CYS A 39 8.96 -10.23 4.08
C CYS A 39 9.17 -9.90 5.56
N LEU A 40 8.58 -8.81 6.06
CA LEU A 40 8.65 -8.46 7.48
C LEU A 40 8.00 -9.52 8.38
N ARG A 41 6.82 -10.04 8.02
CA ARG A 41 6.17 -11.13 8.74
C ARG A 41 6.99 -12.41 8.72
N ARG A 42 7.53 -12.79 7.56
CA ARG A 42 8.42 -13.95 7.46
C ARG A 42 9.68 -13.79 8.29
N ASN A 43 10.28 -12.61 8.30
CA ASN A 43 11.45 -12.32 9.11
C ASN A 43 11.13 -12.46 10.61
N ALA A 44 9.97 -11.97 11.07
CA ALA A 44 9.51 -12.18 12.45
C ALA A 44 9.34 -13.67 12.78
N MET A 45 8.61 -14.42 11.95
CA MET A 45 8.44 -15.87 12.14
C MET A 45 9.77 -16.62 12.19
N MET A 46 10.72 -16.26 11.32
CA MET A 46 12.05 -16.89 11.33
C MET A 46 12.85 -16.51 12.57
N PHE A 47 12.75 -15.25 13.03
CA PHE A 47 13.43 -14.78 14.23
C PHE A 47 12.97 -15.55 15.47
N ASP A 48 11.67 -15.83 15.61
CA ASP A 48 11.12 -16.57 16.75
C ASP A 48 11.59 -18.03 16.83
N LEU A 49 11.99 -18.61 15.70
CA LEU A 49 12.48 -20.00 15.59
C LEU A 49 14.01 -20.09 15.61
N GLU A 50 14.72 -18.98 15.47
CA GLU A 50 16.17 -18.97 15.34
C GLU A 50 16.84 -19.03 16.72
N VAL A 51 17.82 -19.93 16.84
CA VAL A 51 18.54 -20.18 18.11
C VAL A 51 20.04 -19.89 17.95
N ASP A 52 20.55 -19.95 16.72
CA ASP A 52 21.94 -19.64 16.45
C ASP A 52 22.21 -18.13 16.61
N PRO A 53 23.14 -17.70 17.48
CA PRO A 53 23.37 -16.28 17.76
C PRO A 53 23.74 -15.44 16.54
N ASP A 54 24.55 -16.00 15.63
CA ASP A 54 25.00 -15.27 14.44
C ASP A 54 23.84 -15.10 13.45
N LEU A 55 22.99 -16.12 13.32
CA LEU A 55 21.77 -16.04 12.51
C LEU A 55 20.73 -15.12 13.14
N VAL A 56 20.56 -15.11 14.46
CA VAL A 56 19.69 -14.15 15.17
C VAL A 56 20.15 -12.72 14.86
N GLU A 57 21.46 -12.45 14.94
CA GLU A 57 21.99 -11.13 14.61
C GLU A 57 21.75 -10.78 13.12
N GLN A 58 21.97 -11.73 12.21
CA GLN A 58 21.65 -11.55 10.79
C GLN A 58 20.16 -11.19 10.59
N ARG A 59 19.23 -11.84 11.31
CA ARG A 59 17.79 -11.55 11.23
C ARG A 59 17.45 -10.16 11.72
N ILE A 60 18.15 -9.65 12.74
CA ILE A 60 17.98 -8.27 13.23
C ILE A 60 18.35 -7.28 12.13
N TYR A 61 19.49 -7.46 11.46
CA TYR A 61 19.90 -6.58 10.36
C TYR A 61 18.94 -6.67 9.16
N GLU A 62 18.49 -7.88 8.81
CA GLU A 62 17.48 -8.07 7.76
C GLU A 62 16.18 -7.32 8.09
N ARG A 63 15.70 -7.41 9.35
CA ARG A 63 14.52 -6.67 9.80
C ARG A 63 14.70 -5.16 9.67
N GLN A 64 15.85 -4.63 10.06
CA GLN A 64 16.17 -3.21 9.94
C GLN A 64 16.14 -2.74 8.48
N ALA A 65 16.73 -3.52 7.57
CA ALA A 65 16.71 -3.22 6.14
C ALA A 65 15.29 -3.23 5.56
N LEU A 66 14.48 -4.23 5.93
CA LEU A 66 13.08 -4.32 5.53
C LEU A 66 12.25 -3.15 6.05
N LEU A 67 12.42 -2.76 7.32
CA LEU A 67 11.74 -1.59 7.89
C LEU A 67 12.17 -0.29 7.21
N CYS A 68 13.43 -0.17 6.84
CA CYS A 68 13.93 0.98 6.06
C CYS A 68 13.21 1.06 4.71
N ARG A 69 13.13 -0.06 3.97
CA ARG A 69 12.40 -0.14 2.70
C ARG A 69 10.92 0.20 2.88
N TYR A 70 10.27 -0.38 3.88
CA TYR A 70 8.85 -0.10 4.18
C TYR A 70 8.61 1.39 4.41
N ARG A 71 9.42 2.05 5.25
CA ARG A 71 9.31 3.49 5.51
C ARG A 71 9.45 4.32 4.23
N TYR A 72 10.40 3.96 3.36
CA TYR A 72 10.56 4.62 2.07
C TYR A 72 9.33 4.46 1.17
N LEU A 73 8.78 3.25 1.04
CA LEU A 73 7.61 2.99 0.20
C LEU A 73 6.37 3.73 0.69
N ILE A 74 6.15 3.77 2.02
CA ILE A 74 5.05 4.52 2.62
C ILE A 74 5.21 6.02 2.38
N GLN A 75 6.44 6.55 2.51
CA GLN A 75 6.71 7.97 2.22
C GLN A 75 6.46 8.30 0.74
N ARG A 76 6.87 7.42 -0.18
CA ARG A 76 6.61 7.56 -1.61
C ARG A 76 5.11 7.51 -1.94
N ALA A 77 4.34 6.64 -1.30
CA ALA A 77 2.88 6.59 -1.46
C ALA A 77 2.22 7.90 -0.98
N ARG A 78 2.70 8.48 0.13
CA ARG A 78 2.23 9.78 0.62
C ARG A 78 2.53 10.93 -0.33
N GLU A 79 3.72 10.96 -0.90
CA GLU A 79 4.14 11.99 -1.87
C GLU A 79 3.29 11.97 -3.15
N LEU A 80 2.84 10.78 -3.56
CA LEU A 80 1.93 10.60 -4.70
C LEU A 80 0.46 10.90 -4.36
N GLY A 81 0.14 11.09 -3.07
CA GLY A 81 -1.22 11.29 -2.58
C GLY A 81 -2.08 10.04 -2.68
N LEU A 82 -1.49 8.86 -2.41
CA LEU A 82 -2.18 7.56 -2.49
C LEU A 82 -2.69 7.12 -1.12
N HIS A 83 -3.62 7.88 -0.55
CA HIS A 83 -4.12 7.63 0.80
C HIS A 83 -5.03 6.40 0.87
N THR A 84 -5.80 6.13 -0.20
CA THR A 84 -6.66 4.94 -0.30
C THR A 84 -5.88 3.61 -0.26
N ILE A 85 -4.73 3.54 -0.94
CA ILE A 85 -3.86 2.36 -0.91
C ILE A 85 -3.34 2.12 0.52
N LEU A 86 -2.92 3.19 1.20
CA LEU A 86 -2.44 3.10 2.59
C LEU A 86 -3.54 2.67 3.57
N ALA A 87 -4.80 3.06 3.33
CA ALA A 87 -5.93 2.68 4.17
C ALA A 87 -6.39 1.23 3.97
N GLY A 88 -6.15 0.65 2.79
CA GLY A 88 -6.52 -0.74 2.47
C GLY A 88 -5.50 -1.80 2.87
N LEU A 89 -4.29 -1.39 3.28
CA LEU A 89 -3.22 -2.31 3.66
C LEU A 89 -3.26 -2.57 5.17
N PRO A 90 -3.02 -3.83 5.59
CA PRO A 90 -2.90 -4.13 7.02
C PRO A 90 -1.70 -3.39 7.61
N ALA A 91 -1.87 -2.84 8.81
CA ALA A 91 -0.73 -2.25 9.51
C ALA A 91 0.23 -3.38 9.92
N PHE A 92 1.53 -3.09 9.89
CA PHE A 92 2.52 -4.03 10.37
C PHE A 92 2.28 -4.36 11.86
N GLY A 93 1.92 -5.61 12.15
CA GLY A 93 1.61 -6.12 13.50
C GLY A 93 0.13 -6.28 13.84
N GLU A 94 -0.82 -5.94 12.95
CA GLU A 94 -2.27 -6.13 13.20
C GLU A 94 -2.77 -7.54 12.84
N ASP A 95 -2.00 -8.30 12.04
CA ASP A 95 -2.34 -9.67 11.59
C ASP A 95 -1.60 -10.78 12.37
N ASP A 96 -0.95 -10.47 13.50
CA ASP A 96 -0.36 -11.50 14.36
C ASP A 96 -1.49 -12.28 15.07
N PRO A 97 -1.55 -13.63 14.96
CA PRO A 97 -2.56 -14.44 15.64
C PRO A 97 -2.43 -14.43 17.18
#